data_AF-A0A0B2QGX1-F1
#
_entry.id   AF-A0A0B2QGX1-F1
#
_cell.length_a   1.000
_cell.length_b   1.000
_cell.length_c   1.000
_cell.angle_alpha   90.00
_cell.angle_beta   90.00
_cell.angle_gamma   90.00
#
_symmetry.space_group_name_H-M   'P 1'
#
loop_
_entity.id
_entity.type
_entity.pdbx_description
1 polymer ?
#
loop_
_entity_poly.entity_id
_entity_poly.type
_entity_poly.pdbx_seq_one_letter_code
_entity_poly.pdbx_strand_id
1 'polypeptide(L)' 'MCSENGAGPKRDELNFEFLGNKTGEPYLTETNVYKNGTGGREMRHMLWFDPIEDYHTYSILWNNHQVV' A
#
# COMPACT_ATOMS: atom_id res chain seq x y z
N MET A 1 8.41 5.78 -10.05
CA MET A 1 7.92 4.87 -8.99
C MET A 1 9.08 3.99 -8.61
N CYS A 2 9.44 3.94 -7.32
CA CYS A 2 10.71 3.42 -6.84
C CYS A 2 10.80 1.88 -6.93
N SER A 3 11.01 1.38 -8.15
CA SER A 3 11.29 -0.02 -8.48
C SER A 3 12.79 -0.37 -8.39
N GLU A 4 13.61 0.50 -7.79
CA GLU A 4 15.05 0.27 -7.70
C GLU A 4 15.39 -0.39 -6.37
N ASN A 5 15.82 -1.64 -6.44
CA ASN A 5 16.49 -2.36 -5.35
C ASN A 5 17.62 -1.49 -4.79
N GLY A 6 17.37 -0.80 -3.67
CA GLY A 6 18.38 -0.04 -2.92
C GLY A 6 18.54 1.44 -3.27
N ALA A 7 17.65 2.07 -4.04
CA ALA A 7 17.76 3.51 -4.34
C ALA A 7 17.03 4.43 -3.36
N GLY A 8 16.21 3.88 -2.47
CA GLY A 8 15.57 4.66 -1.41
C GLY A 8 16.55 5.02 -0.29
N PRO A 9 16.40 6.17 0.41
CA PRO A 9 17.10 6.39 1.67
C PRO A 9 16.87 5.19 2.60
N LYS A 10 17.86 4.85 3.46
CA LYS A 10 17.77 3.74 4.42
C LYS A 10 16.61 3.97 5.41
N ARG A 11 15.39 3.64 4.99
CA ARG A 11 14.15 3.79 5.76
C ARG A 11 13.34 2.52 5.68
N ASP A 12 12.63 2.26 6.76
CA ASP A 12 11.51 1.33 6.76
C ASP A 12 10.24 2.12 6.41
N GLU A 13 9.33 1.51 5.66
CA GLU A 13 8.11 2.16 5.17
C GLU A 13 7.02 1.11 4.96
N LEU A 14 5.79 1.47 5.36
CA LEU A 14 4.59 0.66 5.20
C LEU A 14 3.59 1.51 4.42
N ASN A 15 3.13 1.01 3.28
CA ASN A 15 2.31 1.78 2.36
C ASN A 15 0.89 1.24 2.25
N PHE A 16 -0.06 2.18 2.19
CA PHE A 16 -1.36 2.02 1.56
C PHE A 16 -1.42 3.02 0.41
N GLU A 17 -1.48 2.51 -0.82
CA GLU A 17 -1.57 3.34 -2.02
C GLU A 17 -2.90 3.05 -2.73
N PHE A 18 -3.76 4.05 -2.83
CA PHE A 18 -5.01 3.97 -3.59
C PHE A 18 -4.72 4.31 -5.05
N LEU A 19 -4.64 3.29 -5.88
CA LEU A 19 -4.41 3.41 -7.31
C LEU A 19 -5.73 3.75 -7.98
N GLY A 20 -5.88 5.05 -8.29
CA GLY A 20 -7.05 5.57 -9.00
C GLY A 20 -7.22 4.96 -10.39
N ASN A 21 -8.45 5.05 -10.90
CA ASN A 21 -8.82 4.51 -12.20
C ASN A 21 -9.67 5.50 -13.00
N LYS A 22 -10.00 5.14 -14.24
CA LYS A 22 -10.97 5.89 -15.06
C LYS A 22 -12.33 5.91 -14.38
N THR A 23 -13.14 6.93 -14.67
CA THR A 23 -14.51 7.03 -14.15
C THR A 23 -15.31 5.77 -14.45
N GLY A 24 -15.89 5.17 -13.40
CA GLY A 24 -16.69 3.94 -13.49
C GLY A 24 -15.90 2.64 -13.38
N GLU A 25 -14.57 2.68 -13.31
CA GLU A 25 -13.72 1.51 -13.12
C GLU A 25 -13.24 1.41 -11.66
N PRO A 26 -13.09 0.19 -11.11
CA PRO A 26 -12.74 0.00 -9.70
C PRO A 26 -11.32 0.50 -9.38
N TYR A 27 -11.17 1.05 -8.18
CA TYR A 27 -9.87 1.38 -7.62
C TYR A 27 -9.15 0.11 -7.15
N LEU A 28 -7.82 0.10 -7.26
CA LEU A 28 -6.98 -0.92 -6.63
C LEU A 28 -6.31 -0.32 -5.40
N THR A 29 -6.29 -1.07 -4.31
CA THR A 29 -5.45 -0.72 -3.16
C THR A 29 -4.18 -1.55 -3.21
N GLU A 30 -3.03 -0.90 -3.17
CA GLU A 30 -1.73 -1.55 -3.08
C GLU A 30 -1.17 -1.40 -1.66
N THR A 31 -0.65 -2.50 -1.11
CA THR A 31 0.15 -2.50 0.11
C THR A 31 1.59 -2.85 -0.22
N ASN A 32 2.54 -2.28 0.53
CA ASN A 32 3.96 -2.59 0.36
C ASN A 32 4.71 -2.48 1.70
N VAL A 33 5.81 -3.22 1.80
CA VAL A 33 6.69 -3.20 2.97
C VAL A 33 8.13 -2.97 2.50
N TYR A 34 8.67 -1.81 2.87
CA TYR A 34 10.08 -1.49 2.73
C TYR A 34 10.81 -1.77 4.04
N LYS A 35 11.95 -2.47 3.92
CA LYS A 35 12.90 -2.66 5.02
C LYS A 35 14.27 -2.19 4.57
N ASN A 36 14.87 -1.26 5.33
CA ASN A 36 16.18 -0.67 5.05
C ASN A 36 16.31 -0.21 3.59
N GLY A 37 15.29 0.50 3.08
CA GLY A 37 15.23 1.01 1.71
C GLY A 37 14.88 -0.02 0.63
N THR A 38 14.63 -1.29 0.98
CA THR A 38 14.26 -2.34 0.02
C THR A 38 12.79 -2.72 0.14
N GLY A 39 12.00 -2.37 -0.88
CA GLY A 39 10.59 -2.73 -1.06
C GLY A 39 10.42 -3.97 -1.92
N GLY A 40 9.54 -3.91 -2.93
CA GLY A 40 9.28 -5.02 -3.85
C GLY A 40 8.35 -6.09 -3.26
N ARG A 41 7.52 -5.71 -2.30
CA ARG A 41 6.57 -6.60 -1.61
C ARG A 41 5.13 -6.16 -1.86
N GLU A 42 4.89 -5.63 -3.06
CA GLU A 42 3.61 -5.09 -3.45
C GLU A 42 2.55 -6.20 -3.48
N MET A 43 1.41 -5.97 -2.80
CA MET A 43 0.20 -6.75 -2.97
C MET A 43 -0.94 -5.84 -3.38
N ARG A 44 -1.71 -6.25 -4.40
CA ARG A 44 -2.85 -5.49 -4.92
C ARG A 44 -4.17 -6.15 -4.58
N HIS A 45 -5.11 -5.34 -4.14
CA HIS A 45 -6.42 -5.77 -3.69
C HIS A 45 -7.52 -4.97 -4.39
N MET A 46 -8.55 -5.67 -4.87
CA MET A 46 -9.85 -5.04 -5.13
C MET A 46 -10.63 -5.01 -3.82
N LEU A 47 -11.23 -3.87 -3.51
CA LEU A 47 -12.10 -3.73 -2.36
C LEU A 47 -13.49 -4.30 -2.70
N TRP A 48 -14.17 -4.86 -1.71
CA TRP A 48 -15.53 -5.40 -1.85
C TRP A 48 -16.62 -4.32 -1.73
N PHE A 49 -16.22 -3.04 -1.71
CA PHE A 49 -17.05 -1.85 -1.66
C PHE A 49 -16.45 -0.77 -2.56
N ASP A 50 -17.24 0.24 -2.91
CA ASP A 50 -16.73 1.43 -3.61
C ASP A 50 -16.07 2.38 -2.59
N PRO A 51 -14.74 2.60 -2.65
CA PRO A 51 -14.04 3.42 -1.67
C PRO A 51 -14.31 4.93 -1.79
N ILE A 52 -15.06 5.39 -2.80
CA ILE A 52 -15.40 6.81 -2.96
C ILE A 52 -16.85 7.16 -2.55
N GLU A 53 -17.68 6.17 -2.23
CA GLU A 53 -19.08 6.42 -1.82
C GLU A 53 -19.20 6.90 -0.37
N ASP A 54 -18.32 6.45 0.53
CA ASP A 54 -18.27 6.89 1.93
C ASP A 54 -16.86 6.76 2.51
N TYR A 55 -16.66 7.25 3.73
CA TYR A 55 -15.42 7.07 4.48
C TYR A 55 -15.28 5.65 5.02
N HIS A 56 -14.10 5.06 4.83
CA HIS A 56 -13.73 3.76 5.36
C HIS A 56 -12.48 3.86 6.23
N THR A 57 -12.38 2.95 7.22
CA THR A 57 -11.21 2.90 8.10
C THR A 57 -10.14 2.00 7.50
N TYR A 58 -8.96 2.56 7.30
CA TYR A 58 -7.74 1.85 6.95
C TYR A 58 -6.76 2.02 8.10
N SER A 59 -6.08 0.97 8.51
CA SER A 59 -5.21 0.99 9.67
C SER A 59 -4.05 0.03 9.48
N ILE A 60 -2.94 0.35 10.13
CA ILE A 60 -1.77 -0.52 10.22
C ILE A 60 -1.55 -0.80 11.70
N LEU A 61 -1.54 -2.07 12.08
CA LEU A 61 -1.03 -2.51 13.37
C LEU A 61 0.40 -2.98 13.19
N TRP A 62 1.35 -2.28 13.83
CA TRP A 62 2.75 -2.66 13.81
C TRP A 62 3.28 -2.87 15.23
N ASN A 63 3.84 -4.06 15.48
CA ASN A 63 4.56 -4.37 16.70
C ASN A 63 5.75 -5.31 16.40
N ASN A 64 6.50 -5.69 17.43
CA ASN A 64 7.72 -6.50 17.28
C ASN A 64 7.49 -7.92 16.71
N HIS A 65 6.25 -8.39 16.64
CA HIS A 65 5.92 -9.72 16.14
C HIS A 65 5.32 -9.69 14.75
N GLN A 66 4.60 -8.63 14.38
CA GLN A 66 3.83 -8.59 13.13
C GLN A 66 3.50 -7.17 12.64
N VAL A 67 3.17 -7.12 11.35
CA VAL A 67 2.45 -6.05 10.68
C VAL A 67 1.12 -6.63 10.21
N VAL A 68 0.01 -5.93 10.49
CA VAL A 68 -1.36 -6.27 10.05
C VAL A 68 -1.99 -5.05 9.41
#